data_AF-A0AAP2DTM2-F1
#
_entry.id   AF-A0AAP2DTM2-F1
#
_cell.length_a   1.000
_cell.length_b   1.000
_cell.length_c   1.000
_cell.angle_alpha   90.00
_cell.angle_beta   90.00
_cell.angle_gamma   90.00
#
_symmetry.space_group_name_H-M   'P 1'
#
loop_
_entity.id
_entity.type
_entity.pdbx_description
1 polymer ?
#
loop_
_entity_poly.entity_id
_entity_poly.type
_entity_poly.pdbx_seq_one_letter_code
_entity_poly.pdbx_strand_id
1 'polypeptide(L)' 'MRRLFRKGERVRSKIDGKVVEVLKYIKKNLVEVMWFDMEKKEPRKNTIEEDKLSKAA' A
#
# COMPACT_ATOMS: atom_id res chain seq x y z
N MET A 1 -1.89 5.49 -17.77
CA MET A 1 -2.47 5.10 -16.45
C MET A 1 -1.99 6.11 -15.42
N ARG A 2 -2.88 6.90 -14.84
CA ARG A 2 -2.51 7.89 -13.84
C ARG A 2 -2.21 7.15 -12.53
N ARG A 3 -1.03 7.36 -11.95
CA ARG A 3 -0.67 6.82 -10.64
C ARG A 3 -1.09 7.83 -9.57
N LEU A 4 -1.90 7.41 -8.61
CA LEU A 4 -2.33 8.24 -7.48
C LEU A 4 -1.25 8.38 -6.40
N PHE A 5 -0.35 7.40 -6.30
CA PHE A 5 0.70 7.31 -5.29
C PHE A 5 2.08 7.12 -5.93
N ARG A 6 3.12 7.46 -5.19
CA ARG A 6 4.53 7.29 -5.58
C ARG A 6 5.14 6.10 -4.83
N LYS A 7 6.18 5.50 -5.40
CA LYS A 7 7.00 4.52 -4.69
C LYS A 7 7.62 5.17 -3.44
N GLY A 8 7.56 4.49 -2.31
CA GLY A 8 7.99 5.00 -1.00
C GLY A 8 6.96 5.89 -0.30
N GLU A 9 5.82 6.19 -0.93
CA GLU A 9 4.75 6.97 -0.30
C GLU A 9 4.04 6.11 0.76
N ARG A 10 3.79 6.70 1.93
CA ARG A 10 2.95 6.09 2.97
C ARG A 10 1.50 6.40 2.69
N VAL A 11 0.70 5.35 2.57
CA VAL A 11 -0.71 5.40 2.26
C VAL A 11 -1.49 4.61 3.29
N ARG A 12 -2.76 4.93 3.47
CA ARG A 12 -3.65 4.20 4.38
C ARG A 12 -4.52 3.26 3.58
N SER A 13 -4.52 1.99 3.95
CA SER A 13 -5.45 0.99 3.48
C SER A 13 -6.85 1.28 4.02
N LYS A 14 -7.84 1.33 3.13
CA LYS A 14 -9.27 1.48 3.50
C LYS A 14 -9.88 0.16 3.98
N ILE A 15 -9.20 -0.97 3.75
CA ILE A 15 -9.70 -2.31 4.12
C ILE A 15 -9.59 -2.51 5.63
N ASP A 16 -8.43 -2.16 6.20
CA ASP A 16 -8.07 -2.45 7.59
C ASP A 16 -7.57 -1.21 8.35
N GLY A 17 -7.53 -0.04 7.70
CA GLY A 17 -7.10 1.22 8.31
C GLY A 17 -5.59 1.34 8.52
N LYS A 18 -4.78 0.35 8.13
CA LYS A 18 -3.33 0.32 8.37
C LYS A 18 -2.59 1.27 7.44
N VAL A 19 -1.50 1.83 7.94
CA VAL A 19 -0.56 2.61 7.13
C VAL A 19 0.45 1.64 6.51
N VAL A 20 0.57 1.70 5.19
CA VAL A 20 1.40 0.83 4.37
C VAL A 20 2.27 1.69 3.43
N GLU A 21 3.42 1.18 3.03
CA GLU A 21 4.33 1.83 2.09
C GLU A 21 4.14 1.27 0.68
N VAL A 22 4.06 2.15 -0.32
CA VAL A 22 3.94 1.76 -1.73
C VAL A 22 5.28 1.28 -2.28
N LEU A 23 5.36 0.03 -2.72
CA LEU A 23 6.57 -0.53 -3.35
C LEU A 23 6.60 -0.32 -4.85
N LYS A 24 5.53 -0.73 -5.56
CA LYS A 24 5.45 -0.61 -7.02
C LYS A 24 4.02 -0.70 -7.52
N TYR A 25 3.80 -0.13 -8.70
CA TYR A 25 2.60 -0.38 -9.50
C TYR A 25 2.82 -1.61 -10.38
N ILE A 26 1.82 -2.48 -10.42
CA ILE A 26 1.88 -3.70 -11.22
C ILE A 26 1.13 -3.46 -12.54
N LYS A 27 -0.14 -3.87 -12.62
CA LYS A 27 -1.04 -3.74 -13.77
C LYS A 27 -2.47 -3.57 -13.25
N LYS A 28 -3.37 -3.00 -14.05
CA LYS A 28 -4.79 -2.82 -13.69
C LYS A 28 -5.01 -2.08 -12.36
N ASN A 29 -4.24 -1.02 -12.09
CA ASN A 29 -4.29 -0.25 -10.83
C ASN A 29 -4.00 -1.07 -9.56
N LEU A 30 -3.32 -2.22 -9.68
CA LEU A 30 -2.81 -2.95 -8.53
C LEU A 30 -1.51 -2.34 -8.04
N VAL A 31 -1.45 -2.11 -6.73
CA VAL A 31 -0.31 -1.53 -6.02
C VAL A 31 0.24 -2.57 -5.05
N GLU A 32 1.51 -2.91 -5.20
CA GLU A 32 2.22 -3.70 -4.20
C GLU A 32 2.61 -2.77 -3.05
N VAL A 33 2.19 -3.13 -1.85
CA VAL A 33 2.43 -2.38 -0.62
C VAL A 33 3.15 -3.26 0.39
N MET A 34 3.83 -2.62 1.34
CA MET A 34 4.52 -3.28 2.43
C MET A 34 4.16 -2.62 3.75
N TRP A 35 4.03 -3.43 4.80
CA TRP A 35 3.97 -2.93 6.16
C TRP A 35 4.77 -3.85 7.07
N PHE A 36 5.14 -3.32 8.23
CA PHE A 36 5.79 -4.12 9.26
C PHE A 36 4.72 -4.73 10.16
N ASP A 37 4.68 -6.05 10.23
CA ASP A 37 3.82 -6.77 11.16
C ASP A 37 4.48 -6.77 12.53
N MET A 38 3.88 -6.07 13.50
CA MET A 38 4.45 -5.97 14.85
C MET A 38 4.30 -7.26 15.66
N GLU A 39 3.33 -8.11 15.33
CA GLU A 39 3.14 -9.39 16.04
C GLU A 39 4.22 -10.38 15.62
N LYS A 40 4.44 -10.49 14.30
CA LYS A 40 5.42 -11.42 13.73
C LYS A 40 6.83 -10.85 13.64
N LYS A 41 6.99 -9.54 13.88
CA LYS A 41 8.25 -8.79 13.75
C LYS A 41 8.88 -8.93 12.36
N GLU A 42 8.04 -8.98 11.32
CA GLU A 42 8.46 -9.21 9.94
C GLU A 42 7.79 -8.23 8.96
N PRO A 43 8.48 -7.83 7.88
CA PRO A 43 7.85 -7.10 6.79
C PRO A 43 6.91 -8.02 6.00
N ARG A 44 5.65 -7.58 5.85
CA ARG A 44 4.64 -8.25 5.03
C ARG A 44 4.39 -7.42 3.77
N LYS A 45 4.28 -8.12 2.65
CA LYS A 45 3.92 -7.53 1.35
C LYS A 45 2.54 -8.00 0.96
N ASN A 46 1.77 -7.11 0.34
CA ASN A 46 0.47 -7.46 -0.24
C ASN A 46 0.22 -6.66 -1.50
N THR A 47 -0.71 -7.13 -2.31
CA THR A 47 -1.19 -6.39 -3.49
C THR A 47 -2.59 -5.89 -3.22
N ILE A 48 -2.78 -4.58 -3.31
CA ILE A 48 -4.06 -3.92 -3.04
C ILE A 48 -4.44 -3.08 -4.26
N GLU A 49 -5.74 -3.01 -4.55
CA GLU A 49 -6.26 -2.11 -5.60
C GLU A 49 -6.10 -0.65 -5.16
N GLU A 50 -5.69 0.21 -6.09
CA GLU A 50 -5.40 1.62 -5.83
C GLU A 50 -6.60 2.39 -5.22
N ASP A 51 -7.83 2.01 -5.57
CA ASP A 51 -9.07 2.61 -5.06
C ASP A 51 -9.31 2.33 -3.56
N LYS A 52 -8.78 1.21 -3.06
CA LYS A 52 -8.77 0.79 -1.65
C LYS A 52 -7.65 1.44 -0.84
N LEU A 53 -6.86 2.32 -1.45
CA LEU A 53 -5.84 3.11 -0.77
C LEU A 53 -6.27 4.59 -0.66
N SER A 54 -5.73 5.27 0.34
CA SER A 54 -5.92 6.71 0.56
C SER A 54 -4.59 7.34 0.96
N LYS A 55 -4.38 8.62 0.64
CA LYS A 55 -3.20 9.33 1.14
C LYS A 55 -3.26 9.36 2.65
N ALA A 56 -2.19 8.93 3.31
CA ALA A 56 -2.05 9.18 4.74
C ALA A 56 -1.81 10.69 4.90
N ALA A 57 -2.77 11.37 5.53
CA ALA A 57 -2.63 12.77 5.94
C ALA A 57 -1.63 12.89 7.09
#